data_AF-M7AXD2-F1
#
_entry.id   AF-M7AXD2-F1
#
_cell.length_a   1.000
_cell.length_b   1.000
_cell.length_c   1.000
_cell.angle_alpha   90.00
_cell.angle_beta   90.00
_cell.angle_gamma   90.00
#
_symmetry.space_group_name_H-M   'P 1'
#
loop_
_entity.id
_entity.type
_entity.pdbx_description
1 polymer ?
#
loop_
_entity_poly.entity_id
_entity_poly.type
_entity_poly.pdbx_seq_one_letter_code
_entity_poly.pdbx_strand_id
1 'polypeptide(L)'
;MDICKGGIARSEEDEFLEDEEEEEEEDSVQAASEESVFPPSQELFLTLEPIAFRYSQSMLPDHDPGEGTSAVANVSTRPLSAPSQRLVQIRRRKKSTRDDMFAKLVQSSHTDRAQLNAWRQTIAESCKALHKYEEWRDVRDESRQDAMVKLMWEQTDMLRCMVDLMQERQQDHRLPLQPLNNRPPSSPSSIAS
;
A
#
# COMPACT_ATOMS: atom_id res chain seq x y z
N MET A 1 -35.44 -0.79 62.19
CA MET A 1 -34.49 0.18 61.63
C MET A 1 -33.12 -0.18 62.19
N ASP A 2 -32.09 -0.50 61.41
CA ASP A 2 -31.98 -0.34 59.95
C ASP A 2 -31.51 -1.60 59.20
N ILE A 3 -31.62 -1.53 57.87
CA ILE A 3 -31.67 -2.66 56.95
C ILE A 3 -30.32 -2.88 56.27
N CYS A 4 -29.77 -4.09 56.37
CA CYS A 4 -28.65 -4.51 55.53
C CYS A 4 -29.10 -4.62 54.06
N LYS A 5 -28.55 -3.77 53.19
CA LYS A 5 -28.66 -3.80 51.72
C LYS A 5 -27.38 -3.21 51.13
N GLY A 6 -26.71 -3.84 50.17
CA GLY A 6 -26.92 -5.16 49.62
C GLY A 6 -25.70 -5.60 48.80
N GLY A 7 -25.52 -6.90 48.60
CA GLY A 7 -24.52 -7.42 47.67
C GLY A 7 -24.98 -7.27 46.22
N ILE A 8 -24.01 -7.16 45.31
CA ILE A 8 -24.22 -7.44 43.88
C ILE A 8 -23.20 -8.51 43.51
N ALA A 9 -23.71 -9.67 43.14
CA ALA A 9 -22.98 -10.73 42.46
C ALA A 9 -23.63 -10.95 41.10
N ARG A 10 -22.82 -10.97 40.04
CA ARG A 10 -23.11 -11.37 38.64
C ARG A 10 -21.83 -11.12 37.83
N SER A 11 -21.42 -11.95 36.87
CA SER A 11 -21.85 -13.31 36.50
C SER A 11 -20.70 -13.99 35.75
N GLU A 12 -20.83 -15.30 35.51
CA GLU A 12 -19.95 -16.14 34.72
C GLU A 12 -20.08 -15.88 33.20
N GLU A 13 -19.35 -16.70 32.44
CA GLU A 13 -19.37 -16.92 30.99
C GLU A 13 -19.00 -15.76 30.05
N ASP A 14 -17.79 -15.85 29.49
CA ASP A 14 -17.64 -15.87 28.03
C ASP A 14 -16.59 -16.93 27.66
N GLU A 15 -16.97 -17.83 26.75
CA GLU A 15 -16.26 -19.04 26.32
C GLU A 15 -15.98 -18.90 24.81
N PHE A 16 -15.08 -19.71 24.24
CA PHE A 16 -14.62 -19.62 22.84
C PHE A 16 -13.69 -18.39 22.56
N LEU A 17 -12.64 -18.49 21.73
CA LEU A 17 -12.37 -19.43 20.65
C LEU A 17 -11.03 -20.17 20.80
N GLU A 18 -11.07 -21.42 20.37
CA GLU A 18 -9.95 -22.26 19.95
C GLU A 18 -9.61 -21.87 18.50
N ASP A 19 -8.34 -21.62 18.19
CA ASP A 19 -7.85 -21.30 16.84
C ASP A 19 -6.66 -22.24 16.57
N GLU A 20 -6.99 -23.39 16.01
CA GLU A 20 -6.04 -24.31 15.36
C GLU A 20 -5.79 -23.85 13.91
N GLU A 21 -4.75 -24.40 13.28
CA GLU A 21 -4.40 -24.19 11.85
C GLU A 21 -3.74 -22.81 11.56
N GLU A 22 -2.81 -22.65 10.62
CA GLU A 22 -2.34 -23.55 9.56
C GLU A 22 -0.82 -23.81 9.60
N GLU A 23 -0.42 -24.97 9.09
CA GLU A 23 0.93 -25.22 8.59
C GLU A 23 1.15 -24.44 7.29
N GLU A 24 2.24 -23.66 7.17
CA GLU A 24 2.87 -23.44 5.85
C GLU A 24 4.11 -24.33 5.74
N GLU A 25 3.94 -25.43 5.01
CA GLU A 25 4.98 -26.34 4.53
C GLU A 25 5.56 -25.81 3.19
N GLU A 26 6.82 -26.16 2.89
CA GLU A 26 7.55 -25.84 1.63
C GLU A 26 7.83 -24.32 1.41
N ASP A 27 8.80 -23.80 0.64
CA ASP A 27 9.97 -24.29 -0.11
C ASP A 27 11.00 -23.10 -0.10
N SER A 28 12.31 -23.16 -0.41
CA SER A 28 13.15 -24.18 -1.02
C SER A 28 14.66 -23.93 -0.84
N VAL A 29 15.46 -24.80 -1.45
CA VAL A 29 16.85 -24.64 -1.95
C VAL A 29 17.92 -23.92 -1.09
N GLN A 30 18.97 -24.70 -0.82
CA GLN A 30 20.33 -24.29 -0.48
C GLN A 30 20.83 -23.00 -1.18
N ALA A 31 21.22 -22.00 -0.40
CA ALA A 31 22.19 -20.99 -0.83
C ALA A 31 23.46 -21.10 0.02
N ALA A 32 24.62 -21.13 -0.64
CA ALA A 32 25.88 -21.41 0.03
C ALA A 32 26.25 -20.32 1.04
N SER A 33 26.86 -20.74 2.15
CA SER A 33 27.68 -19.87 2.99
C SER A 33 28.97 -19.51 2.23
N GLU A 34 28.86 -18.69 1.18
CA GLU A 34 30.02 -18.04 0.59
C GLU A 34 30.59 -17.02 1.58
N GLU A 35 31.77 -17.37 2.08
CA GLU A 35 32.65 -16.49 2.83
C GLU A 35 32.83 -15.17 2.09
N SER A 36 32.19 -14.10 2.59
CA SER A 36 32.31 -12.76 2.04
C SER A 36 33.72 -12.22 2.30
N VAL A 37 34.65 -12.62 1.44
CA VAL A 37 35.96 -11.99 1.29
C VAL A 37 35.71 -10.61 0.70
N PHE A 38 35.46 -9.65 1.59
CA PHE A 38 35.41 -8.23 1.24
C PHE A 38 36.68 -7.89 0.43
N PRO A 39 36.57 -7.41 -0.82
CA PRO A 39 37.72 -6.83 -1.48
C PRO A 39 38.17 -5.63 -0.63
N PRO A 40 39.48 -5.46 -0.38
CA PRO A 40 39.97 -4.39 0.47
C PRO A 40 39.51 -3.05 -0.10
N SER A 41 38.95 -2.21 0.77
CA SER A 41 38.39 -0.90 0.42
C SER A 41 39.48 0.02 -0.12
N GLN A 42 39.73 -0.03 -1.43
CA GLN A 42 40.61 0.91 -2.10
C GLN A 42 39.90 2.26 -2.15
N GLU A 43 40.63 3.28 -1.71
CA GLU A 43 40.14 4.64 -1.56
C GLU A 43 39.60 5.16 -2.90
N LEU A 44 38.30 5.45 -2.94
CA LEU A 44 37.69 6.23 -4.02
C LEU A 44 38.16 7.68 -3.93
N PHE A 45 39.42 7.90 -4.30
CA PHE A 45 39.89 9.22 -4.71
C PHE A 45 39.08 9.61 -5.94
N LEU A 46 38.01 10.38 -5.72
CA LEU A 46 37.25 11.04 -6.78
C LEU A 46 38.17 12.06 -7.46
N THR A 47 38.96 11.59 -8.43
CA THR A 47 39.54 12.43 -9.47
C THR A 47 38.39 12.99 -10.29
N LEU A 48 37.82 14.09 -9.78
CA LEU A 48 36.86 14.93 -10.49
C LEU A 48 37.58 15.55 -11.69
N GLU A 49 37.61 14.81 -12.79
CA GLU A 49 37.86 15.39 -14.10
C GLU A 49 36.77 16.45 -14.35
N PRO A 50 37.13 17.71 -14.63
CA PRO A 50 36.15 18.77 -14.81
C PRO A 50 35.40 18.55 -16.12
N ILE A 51 34.24 17.90 -16.03
CA ILE A 51 33.32 17.70 -17.16
C ILE A 51 33.03 19.06 -17.79
N ALA A 52 33.61 19.29 -18.97
CA ALA A 52 33.36 20.47 -19.77
C ALA A 52 31.91 20.39 -20.29
N PHE A 53 30.99 21.02 -19.56
CA PHE A 53 29.55 21.01 -19.83
C PHE A 53 29.20 21.80 -21.11
N ARG A 54 29.57 21.27 -22.29
CA ARG A 54 29.14 21.76 -23.60
C ARG A 54 27.83 21.09 -24.00
N TYR A 55 26.74 21.51 -23.36
CA TYR A 55 25.39 21.16 -23.76
C TYR A 55 24.53 22.42 -24.00
N SER A 56 24.85 23.16 -25.06
CA SER A 56 24.04 24.27 -25.58
C SER A 56 24.40 24.64 -27.03
N GLN A 57 24.20 23.70 -27.97
CA GLN A 57 24.01 24.06 -29.39
C GLN A 57 22.87 23.23 -29.99
N SER A 58 21.65 23.72 -29.80
CA SER A 58 20.46 23.33 -30.56
C SER A 58 19.81 24.60 -31.13
N MET A 59 19.36 24.49 -32.37
CA MET A 59 18.77 25.55 -33.21
C MET A 59 19.68 26.72 -33.62
N LEU A 60 20.21 26.57 -34.83
CA LEU A 60 20.47 27.62 -35.80
C LEU A 60 19.21 28.48 -36.04
N PRO A 61 19.32 29.81 -36.02
CA PRO A 61 18.55 30.68 -36.90
C PRO A 61 19.49 31.29 -37.95
N ASP A 62 19.10 31.15 -39.21
CA ASP A 62 19.76 31.79 -40.35
C ASP A 62 19.44 33.30 -40.31
N HIS A 63 20.42 34.13 -39.94
CA HIS A 63 20.28 35.60 -39.97
C HIS A 63 21.60 36.29 -40.34
N ASP A 64 21.48 37.12 -41.37
CA ASP A 64 22.43 38.02 -42.04
C ASP A 64 23.56 38.65 -41.18
N PRO A 65 24.79 38.85 -41.73
CA PRO A 65 25.96 39.26 -40.96
C PRO A 65 25.99 40.78 -40.73
N GLY A 66 25.26 41.26 -39.73
CA GLY A 66 25.40 42.61 -39.18
C GLY A 66 26.43 42.68 -38.06
N GLU A 67 27.38 43.61 -38.14
CA GLU A 67 28.44 43.80 -37.13
C GLU A 67 27.85 44.07 -35.72
N GLY A 68 28.21 43.22 -34.75
CA GLY A 68 27.71 43.30 -33.38
C GLY A 68 28.75 42.82 -32.35
N THR A 69 29.23 43.76 -31.54
CA THR A 69 30.35 43.59 -30.59
C THR A 69 30.15 42.46 -29.57
N SER A 70 31.23 41.69 -29.37
CA SER A 70 31.45 40.71 -28.30
C SER A 70 30.82 41.03 -26.93
N ALA A 71 30.10 40.06 -26.37
CA ALA A 71 29.66 40.05 -24.96
C ALA A 71 29.72 38.63 -24.35
N VAL A 72 30.77 37.85 -24.64
CA VAL A 72 31.01 36.54 -24.01
C VAL A 72 31.72 36.74 -22.66
N ALA A 73 30.96 36.94 -21.57
CA ALA A 73 31.44 36.73 -20.19
C ALA A 73 30.34 36.79 -19.11
N ASN A 74 29.43 35.82 -19.05
CA ASN A 74 28.68 35.54 -17.81
C ASN A 74 29.49 34.67 -16.82
N VAL A 75 30.81 34.86 -16.78
CA VAL A 75 31.61 34.49 -15.61
C VAL A 75 31.19 35.44 -14.51
N SER A 76 30.70 34.91 -13.39
CA SER A 76 30.37 35.71 -12.21
C SER A 76 31.63 36.41 -11.71
N THR A 77 31.84 37.65 -12.18
CA THR A 77 32.89 38.58 -11.75
C THR A 77 32.54 39.15 -10.38
N ARG A 78 32.30 38.26 -9.41
CA ARG A 78 32.44 38.58 -7.99
C ARG A 78 33.81 39.21 -7.84
N PRO A 79 33.92 40.51 -7.54
CA PRO A 79 35.18 41.22 -7.65
C PRO A 79 36.20 40.53 -6.78
N LEU A 80 37.37 40.23 -7.35
CA LEU A 80 38.52 39.68 -6.62
C LEU A 80 38.96 40.75 -5.61
N SER A 81 38.32 40.71 -4.45
CA SER A 81 38.58 41.63 -3.36
C SER A 81 40.06 41.56 -3.03
N ALA A 82 40.74 42.69 -3.20
CA ALA A 82 42.17 42.79 -2.97
C ALA A 82 42.50 42.19 -1.59
N PRO A 83 43.64 41.49 -1.41
CA PRO A 83 43.98 40.88 -0.11
C PRO A 83 43.85 41.85 1.07
N SER A 84 44.17 43.13 0.85
CA SER A 84 43.95 44.24 1.80
C SER A 84 42.48 44.44 2.20
N GLN A 85 41.54 44.42 1.26
CA GLN A 85 40.10 44.53 1.54
C GLN A 85 39.57 43.33 2.33
N ARG A 86 40.03 42.10 2.01
CA ARG A 86 39.70 40.90 2.79
C ARG A 86 40.17 41.03 4.24
N LEU A 87 41.38 41.55 4.47
CA LEU A 87 41.91 41.81 5.82
C LEU A 87 41.11 42.89 6.56
N VAL A 88 40.65 43.95 5.88
CA VAL A 88 39.76 44.96 6.48
C VAL A 88 38.43 44.34 6.89
N GLN A 89 37.82 43.48 6.07
CA GLN A 89 36.59 42.77 6.44
C GLN A 89 36.81 41.83 7.63
N ILE A 90 37.92 41.09 7.68
CA ILE A 90 38.28 40.21 8.81
C ILE A 90 38.45 41.01 10.10
N ARG A 91 39.18 42.14 10.06
CA ARG A 91 39.36 43.04 11.23
C ARG A 91 38.06 43.71 11.69
N ARG A 92 37.07 43.88 10.80
CA ARG A 92 35.74 44.41 11.12
C ARG A 92 34.75 43.36 11.63
N ARG A 93 35.10 42.06 11.65
CA ARG A 93 34.23 41.04 12.26
C ARG A 93 34.18 41.27 13.77
N LYS A 94 32.98 41.61 14.28
CA LYS A 94 32.73 41.71 15.72
C LYS A 94 33.20 40.42 16.39
N LYS A 95 34.08 40.55 17.39
CA LYS A 95 34.60 39.42 18.16
C LYS A 95 33.42 38.76 18.88
N SER A 96 33.06 37.54 18.45
CA SER A 96 31.97 36.80 19.07
C SER A 96 32.35 36.48 20.51
N THR A 97 31.51 36.87 21.46
CA THR A 97 31.65 36.52 22.87
C THR A 97 31.41 35.01 23.04
N ARG A 98 31.92 34.42 24.13
CA ARG A 98 31.58 33.04 24.51
C ARG A 98 30.06 32.84 24.58
N ASP A 99 29.36 33.83 25.10
CA ASP A 99 27.90 33.79 25.28
C ASP A 99 27.16 33.93 23.93
N ASP A 100 27.71 34.69 22.96
CA ASP A 100 27.20 34.75 21.59
C ASP A 100 27.32 33.39 20.87
N MET A 101 28.36 32.60 21.17
CA MET A 101 28.54 31.26 20.61
C MET A 101 27.59 30.25 21.25
N PHE A 102 27.39 30.33 22.57
CA PHE A 102 26.43 29.50 23.29
C PHE A 102 24.99 29.78 22.82
N ALA A 103 24.59 31.05 22.69
CA ALA A 103 23.28 31.45 22.19
C ALA A 103 23.00 30.89 20.78
N LYS A 104 23.99 30.94 19.88
CA LYS A 104 23.88 30.34 18.53
C LYS A 104 23.67 28.83 18.58
N LEU A 105 24.42 28.12 19.42
CA LEU A 105 24.30 26.66 19.56
C LEU A 105 22.91 26.26 20.08
N VAL A 106 22.44 26.95 21.13
CA VAL A 106 21.10 26.73 21.70
C VAL A 106 20.01 27.04 20.67
N GLN A 107 20.11 28.16 19.96
CA GLN A 107 19.17 28.51 18.89
C GLN A 107 19.17 27.47 17.75
N SER A 108 20.34 27.04 17.27
CA SER A 108 20.42 26.03 16.21
C SER A 108 19.81 24.69 16.63
N SER A 109 20.01 24.28 17.89
CA SER A 109 19.41 23.05 18.44
C SER A 109 17.88 23.15 18.57
N HIS A 110 17.35 24.31 18.98
CA HIS A 110 15.90 24.53 19.01
C HIS A 110 15.27 24.53 17.61
N THR A 111 15.93 25.16 16.61
CA THR A 111 15.42 25.15 15.23
C THR A 111 15.50 23.77 14.58
N ASP A 112 16.58 23.03 14.83
CA ASP A 112 16.76 21.64 14.35
C ASP A 112 15.67 20.72 14.93
N ARG A 113 15.44 20.78 16.25
CA ARG A 113 14.37 20.02 16.92
C ARG A 113 12.98 20.39 16.40
N ALA A 114 12.73 21.67 16.08
CA ALA A 114 11.47 22.10 15.49
C ALA A 114 11.28 21.56 14.06
N GLN A 115 12.32 21.58 13.23
CA GLN A 115 12.30 20.99 11.88
C GLN A 115 12.10 19.47 11.92
N LEU A 116 12.81 18.76 12.81
CA LEU A 116 12.66 17.33 13.02
C LEU A 116 11.23 16.96 13.46
N ASN A 117 10.63 17.74 14.38
CA ASN A 117 9.25 17.53 14.81
C ASN A 117 8.25 17.79 13.68
N ALA A 118 8.44 18.85 12.88
CA ALA A 118 7.59 19.13 11.73
C ALA A 118 7.65 18.01 10.68
N TRP A 119 8.86 17.51 10.36
CA TRP A 119 9.06 16.37 9.46
C TRP A 119 8.39 15.09 9.97
N ARG A 120 8.53 14.78 11.27
CA ARG A 120 7.83 13.65 11.91
C ARG A 120 6.30 13.78 11.81
N GLN A 121 5.76 14.99 11.98
CA GLN A 121 4.33 15.25 11.83
C GLN A 121 3.87 15.04 10.38
N THR A 122 4.61 15.55 9.39
CA THR A 122 4.32 15.33 7.96
C THR A 122 4.32 13.83 7.60
N ILE A 123 5.28 13.05 8.10
CA ILE A 123 5.30 11.61 7.89
C ILE A 123 4.10 10.94 8.57
N ALA A 124 3.81 11.27 9.83
CA ALA A 124 2.67 10.69 10.55
C ALA A 124 1.32 11.00 9.88
N GLU A 125 1.16 12.18 9.29
CA GLU A 125 -0.02 12.56 8.50
C GLU A 125 -0.07 11.81 7.16
N SER A 126 1.06 11.67 6.47
CA SER A 126 1.17 10.89 5.23
C SER A 126 0.82 9.41 5.45
N CYS A 127 1.34 8.79 6.50
CA CYS A 127 1.02 7.40 6.87
C CYS A 127 -0.48 7.23 7.19
N LYS A 128 -1.09 8.18 7.91
CA LYS A 128 -2.54 8.16 8.20
C LYS A 128 -3.39 8.35 6.94
N ALA A 129 -2.94 9.19 6.00
CA ALA A 129 -3.62 9.38 4.72
C ALA A 129 -3.55 8.13 3.84
N LEU A 130 -2.39 7.45 3.81
CA LEU A 130 -2.19 6.20 3.09
C LEU A 130 -3.05 5.06 3.66
N HIS A 131 -3.06 4.87 4.98
CA HIS A 131 -3.91 3.86 5.64
C HIS A 131 -5.39 4.06 5.30
N LYS A 132 -5.90 5.29 5.38
CA LYS A 132 -7.29 5.60 5.00
C LYS A 132 -7.56 5.28 3.54
N TYR A 133 -6.62 5.56 2.63
CA TYR A 133 -6.80 5.26 1.22
C TYR A 133 -6.94 3.75 0.97
N GLU A 134 -6.16 2.93 1.67
CA GLU A 134 -6.23 1.47 1.55
C GLU A 134 -7.53 0.91 2.18
N GLU A 135 -7.95 1.41 3.35
CA GLU A 135 -9.26 1.12 3.95
C GLU A 135 -10.43 1.42 2.98
N TRP A 136 -10.37 2.55 2.24
CA TRP A 136 -11.35 2.87 1.19
C TRP A 136 -11.24 2.01 -0.09
N ARG A 137 -10.11 1.34 -0.31
CA ARG A 137 -9.94 0.35 -1.39
C ARG A 137 -10.57 -0.97 -0.97
N ASP A 138 -10.25 -1.46 0.22
CA ASP A 138 -10.73 -2.73 0.74
C ASP A 138 -12.26 -2.77 0.80
N VAL A 139 -12.89 -1.74 1.40
CA VAL A 139 -14.36 -1.59 1.44
C VAL A 139 -14.98 -1.53 0.04
N ARG A 140 -14.28 -0.97 -0.95
CA ARG A 140 -14.76 -0.92 -2.34
C ARG A 140 -14.70 -2.29 -3.00
N ASP A 141 -13.62 -3.03 -2.78
CA ASP A 141 -13.44 -4.35 -3.39
C ASP A 141 -14.29 -5.42 -2.70
N GLU A 142 -14.50 -5.34 -1.39
CA GLU A 142 -15.53 -6.10 -0.65
C GLU A 142 -16.93 -5.83 -1.24
N SER A 143 -17.32 -4.56 -1.40
CA SER A 143 -18.61 -4.19 -2.02
C SER A 143 -18.78 -4.72 -3.46
N ARG A 144 -17.67 -4.85 -4.22
CA ARG A 144 -17.68 -5.47 -5.56
C ARG A 144 -17.80 -6.99 -5.51
N GLN A 145 -17.20 -7.64 -4.52
CA GLN A 145 -17.35 -9.08 -4.29
C GLN A 145 -18.80 -9.39 -3.88
N ASP A 146 -19.37 -8.65 -2.93
CA ASP A 146 -20.77 -8.76 -2.50
C ASP A 146 -21.76 -8.62 -3.66
N ALA A 147 -21.57 -7.61 -4.52
CA ALA A 147 -22.42 -7.40 -5.69
C ALA A 147 -22.36 -8.57 -6.68
N MET A 148 -21.18 -9.18 -6.83
CA MET A 148 -20.96 -10.36 -7.68
C MET A 148 -21.56 -11.64 -7.07
N VAL A 149 -21.38 -11.87 -5.76
CA VAL A 149 -21.99 -12.99 -5.02
C VAL A 149 -23.52 -12.91 -5.10
N LYS A 150 -24.08 -11.71 -4.89
CA LYS A 150 -25.52 -11.46 -5.05
C LYS A 150 -26.02 -11.75 -6.46
N LEU A 151 -25.30 -11.32 -7.49
CA LEU A 151 -25.65 -11.62 -8.89
C LEU A 151 -25.64 -13.13 -9.19
N MET A 152 -24.63 -13.85 -8.70
CA MET A 152 -24.57 -15.32 -8.83
C MET A 152 -25.74 -16.00 -8.11
N TRP A 153 -26.13 -15.50 -6.93
CA TRP A 153 -27.29 -16.00 -6.20
C TRP A 153 -28.60 -15.75 -6.96
N GLU A 154 -28.83 -14.53 -7.47
CA GLU A 154 -30.01 -14.20 -8.29
C GLU A 154 -30.11 -15.07 -9.56
N GLN A 155 -28.99 -15.33 -10.24
CA GLN A 155 -28.94 -16.24 -11.38
C GLN A 155 -29.25 -17.70 -10.97
N THR A 156 -28.76 -18.14 -9.82
CA THR A 156 -28.99 -19.49 -9.28
C THR A 156 -30.46 -19.69 -8.89
N ASP A 157 -31.07 -18.67 -8.26
CA ASP A 157 -32.47 -18.69 -7.86
C ASP A 157 -33.42 -18.71 -9.07
N MET A 158 -33.11 -17.93 -10.12
CA MET A 158 -33.81 -17.98 -11.40
C MET A 158 -33.75 -19.36 -12.06
N LEU A 159 -32.58 -20.01 -12.06
CA LEU A 159 -32.42 -21.37 -12.56
C LEU A 159 -33.25 -22.37 -11.76
N ARG A 160 -33.27 -22.25 -10.42
CA ARG A 160 -34.08 -23.07 -9.53
C ARG A 160 -35.57 -22.91 -9.84
N CYS A 161 -36.08 -21.67 -9.92
CA CYS A 161 -37.46 -21.38 -10.29
C CYS A 161 -37.87 -21.99 -11.64
N MET A 162 -36.99 -21.98 -12.64
CA MET A 162 -37.26 -22.61 -13.93
C MET A 162 -37.31 -24.15 -13.83
N VAL A 163 -36.44 -24.77 -13.05
CA VAL A 163 -36.46 -26.23 -12.81
C VAL A 163 -37.74 -26.63 -12.09
N ASP A 164 -38.14 -25.90 -11.05
CA ASP A 164 -39.37 -26.17 -10.29
C ASP A 164 -40.62 -26.07 -11.19
N LEU A 165 -40.71 -25.01 -12.01
CA LEU A 165 -41.80 -24.82 -12.97
C LEU A 165 -41.84 -25.95 -14.03
N MET A 166 -40.68 -26.41 -14.51
CA MET A 166 -40.61 -27.55 -15.43
C MET A 166 -41.02 -28.86 -14.76
N GLN A 167 -40.68 -29.05 -13.48
CA GLN A 167 -41.02 -30.23 -12.70
C GLN A 167 -42.53 -30.28 -12.38
N GLU A 168 -43.15 -29.16 -12.02
CA GLU A 168 -44.60 -29.03 -11.83
C GLU A 168 -45.35 -29.43 -13.12
N ARG A 169 -44.97 -28.82 -14.26
CA ARG A 169 -45.53 -29.13 -15.59
C ARG A 169 -45.44 -30.61 -15.94
N GLN A 170 -44.33 -31.28 -15.61
CA GLN A 170 -44.16 -32.72 -15.83
C GLN A 170 -45.01 -33.59 -14.89
N GLN A 171 -45.25 -33.15 -13.66
CA GLN A 171 -46.13 -33.86 -12.72
C GLN A 171 -47.60 -33.79 -13.14
N ASP A 172 -48.09 -32.63 -13.60
CA ASP A 172 -49.45 -32.48 -14.16
C ASP A 172 -49.71 -33.43 -15.32
N HIS A 173 -48.69 -33.68 -16.15
CA HIS A 173 -48.80 -34.53 -17.34
C HIS A 173 -48.60 -36.01 -17.03
N ARG A 174 -48.11 -36.34 -15.82
CA ARG A 174 -48.02 -37.70 -15.30
C ARG A 174 -49.39 -38.15 -14.81
N LEU A 175 -50.27 -38.45 -15.76
CA LEU A 175 -51.54 -39.13 -15.51
C LEU A 175 -51.34 -40.24 -14.46
N PRO A 176 -52.22 -40.36 -13.45
CA PRO A 176 -52.12 -41.45 -12.49
C PRO A 176 -52.19 -42.75 -13.27
N LEU A 177 -51.05 -43.45 -13.34
CA LEU A 177 -50.95 -44.75 -14.00
C LEU A 177 -51.96 -45.63 -13.29
N GLN A 178 -53.10 -45.89 -13.96
CA GLN A 178 -54.13 -46.75 -13.41
C GLN A 178 -53.44 -48.04 -13.00
N PRO A 179 -53.55 -48.47 -11.72
CA PRO A 179 -52.86 -49.66 -11.27
C PRO A 179 -53.36 -50.79 -12.16
N LEU A 180 -52.47 -51.26 -13.04
CA LEU A 180 -52.72 -52.37 -13.93
C LEU A 180 -52.92 -53.56 -13.02
N ASN A 181 -54.19 -53.81 -12.70
CA ASN A 181 -54.66 -54.99 -12.01
C ASN A 181 -54.35 -56.17 -12.93
N ASN A 182 -53.13 -56.67 -12.82
CA ASN A 182 -52.64 -57.91 -13.37
C ASN A 182 -53.39 -59.05 -12.69
N ARG A 183 -54.70 -59.14 -12.97
CA ARG A 183 -55.54 -60.25 -12.54
C ARG A 183 -55.03 -61.46 -13.30
N PRO A 184 -54.36 -62.43 -12.64
CA PRO A 184 -53.83 -63.58 -13.34
C PRO A 184 -55.00 -64.31 -14.03
N PRO A 185 -54.80 -64.83 -15.25
CA PRO A 185 -55.86 -65.54 -15.97
C PRO A 185 -56.32 -66.72 -15.11
N SER A 186 -57.60 -66.72 -14.75
CA SER A 186 -58.21 -67.75 -13.92
C SER A 186 -58.07 -69.11 -14.61
N SER A 187 -57.42 -70.05 -13.92
CA SER A 187 -57.13 -71.39 -14.46
C SER A 187 -58.40 -72.09 -14.95
N PRO A 188 -58.38 -72.74 -16.13
CA PRO A 188 -59.54 -73.49 -16.61
C PRO A 188 -59.81 -74.67 -15.68
N SER A 189 -61.05 -74.80 -15.20
CA SER A 189 -61.46 -75.94 -14.38
C SER A 189 -61.36 -77.24 -15.17
N SER A 190 -60.65 -78.22 -14.62
CA SER A 190 -60.61 -79.58 -15.17
C SER A 190 -62.00 -80.21 -15.15
N ILE A 191 -62.56 -80.49 -16.32
CA ILE A 191 -63.68 -81.43 -16.46
C ILE A 191 -63.11 -82.83 -16.26
N ALA A 192 -63.64 -83.54 -15.27
CA ALA A 192 -63.35 -84.95 -15.03
C ALA A 192 -64.31 -85.83 -15.84
N SER A 193 -63.77 -86.91 -16.43
CA SER A 193 -64.49 -88.08 -16.96
C SER A 193 -63.52 -89.24 -17.02
#